data_AF-A0A7Y4QPP9-F1
#
_entry.id   AF-A0A7Y4QPP9-F1
#
_cell.length_a   1.000
_cell.length_b   1.000
_cell.length_c   1.000
_cell.angle_alpha   90.00
_cell.angle_beta   90.00
_cell.angle_gamma   90.00
#
_symmetry.space_group_name_H-M   'P 1'
#
loop_
_entity.id
_entity.type
_entity.pdbx_description
1 polymer ?
#
loop_
_entity_poly.entity_id
_entity_poly.type
_entity_poly.pdbx_seq_one_letter_code
_entity_poly.pdbx_strand_id
1 'polypeptide(L)'
;MIEKKTITSATDQTPAMESGESRFQRILLRTEFKPLKAVFDNLAISVAVMHAAIITTNSYQLFLGKLGYRVVVVPQIHENDCYSRLGPKGGIRAVLPIHDTATYSTMVTLVNYDSTLTTTANSIDFYDHQLADFKVQLMSRSGNAG
;
A
#
# COMPACT_ATOMS: atom_id res chain seq x y z
N MET A 1 49.64 -8.58 -40.35
CA MET A 1 48.99 -7.41 -39.69
C MET A 1 48.02 -7.95 -38.67
N ILE A 2 48.15 -7.50 -37.43
CA ILE A 2 47.40 -7.96 -36.26
C ILE A 2 46.17 -7.07 -36.13
N GLU A 3 44.97 -7.64 -36.23
CA GLU A 3 43.74 -6.89 -35.97
C GLU A 3 43.36 -7.04 -34.49
N LYS A 4 43.50 -5.94 -33.74
CA LYS A 4 43.18 -5.85 -32.32
C LYS A 4 41.67 -5.94 -32.14
N LYS A 5 41.20 -6.98 -31.45
CA LYS A 5 39.83 -7.09 -30.95
C LYS A 5 39.65 -6.10 -29.78
N THR A 6 38.99 -4.99 -30.04
CA THR A 6 38.60 -4.00 -29.03
C THR A 6 37.47 -4.59 -28.19
N ILE A 7 37.74 -4.68 -26.89
CA ILE A 7 36.82 -5.12 -25.84
C ILE A 7 35.97 -3.89 -25.50
N THR A 8 34.69 -3.87 -25.86
CA THR A 8 33.79 -2.81 -25.40
C THR A 8 33.41 -3.12 -23.96
N SER A 9 33.90 -2.24 -23.09
CA SER A 9 33.73 -2.24 -21.64
C SER A 9 32.27 -2.31 -21.21
N ALA A 10 32.03 -3.14 -20.19
CA ALA A 10 30.80 -3.15 -19.41
C ALA A 10 30.46 -1.73 -18.96
N THR A 11 29.23 -1.30 -19.21
CA THR A 11 28.62 -0.15 -18.54
C THR A 11 28.54 -0.46 -17.06
N ASP A 12 29.50 0.08 -16.32
CA ASP A 12 29.47 0.30 -14.89
C ASP A 12 28.32 1.28 -14.60
N GLN A 13 27.11 0.73 -14.38
CA GLN A 13 26.00 1.52 -13.87
C GLN A 13 26.29 1.82 -12.41
N THR A 14 26.83 3.01 -12.16
CA THR A 14 26.76 3.66 -10.85
C THR A 14 25.32 3.49 -10.33
N PRO A 15 25.07 2.96 -9.12
CA PRO A 15 23.72 2.80 -8.63
C PRO A 15 23.14 4.20 -8.48
N ALA A 16 22.29 4.59 -9.44
CA ALA A 16 21.54 5.82 -9.37
C ALA A 16 20.81 5.79 -8.03
N MET A 17 21.08 6.81 -7.20
CA MET A 17 20.48 6.96 -5.87
C MET A 17 18.97 6.80 -6.03
N GLU A 18 18.42 5.68 -5.55
CA GLU A 18 17.02 5.32 -5.73
C GLU A 18 16.15 6.47 -5.21
N SER A 19 15.25 7.00 -6.05
CA SER A 19 14.32 8.04 -5.59
C SER A 19 13.39 7.46 -4.52
N GLY A 20 12.94 8.30 -3.58
CA GLY A 20 12.02 7.86 -2.53
C GLY A 20 10.74 7.22 -3.08
N GLU A 21 10.25 7.70 -4.23
CA GLU A 21 9.06 7.17 -4.91
C GLU A 21 9.32 5.79 -5.54
N SER A 22 10.46 5.58 -6.21
CA SER A 22 10.83 4.28 -6.76
C SER A 22 10.99 3.25 -5.64
N ARG A 23 11.61 3.65 -4.53
CA ARG A 23 11.74 2.82 -3.32
C ARG A 23 10.39 2.45 -2.73
N PHE A 24 9.51 3.43 -2.59
CA PHE A 24 8.14 3.22 -2.10
C PHE A 24 7.41 2.16 -2.91
N GLN A 25 7.41 2.30 -4.23
CA GLN A 25 6.76 1.34 -5.12
C GLN A 25 7.39 -0.05 -5.02
N ARG A 26 8.73 -0.13 -5.01
CA ARG A 26 9.44 -1.41 -4.90
C ARG A 26 9.13 -2.14 -3.60
N ILE A 27 9.03 -1.43 -2.47
CA ILE A 27 8.64 -2.03 -1.19
C ILE A 27 7.17 -2.44 -1.24
N LEU A 28 6.29 -1.60 -1.78
CA LEU A 28 4.84 -1.88 -1.83
C LEU A 28 4.49 -3.11 -2.69
N LEU A 29 5.38 -3.49 -3.62
CA LEU A 29 5.25 -4.70 -4.43
C LEU A 29 5.56 -6.00 -3.69
N ARG A 30 6.14 -5.96 -2.49
CA ARG A 30 6.46 -7.18 -1.74
C ARG A 30 5.18 -7.88 -1.27
N THR A 31 5.25 -9.19 -1.12
CA THR A 31 4.07 -10.03 -0.87
C THR A 31 3.39 -9.71 0.45
N GLU A 32 4.16 -9.34 1.48
CA GLU A 32 3.63 -8.96 2.79
C GLU A 32 2.75 -7.71 2.75
N PHE A 33 2.96 -6.81 1.76
CA PHE A 33 2.20 -5.56 1.62
C PHE A 33 1.09 -5.64 0.57
N LYS A 34 0.77 -6.84 0.05
CA LYS A 34 -0.31 -7.01 -0.92
C LYS A 34 -1.65 -6.42 -0.45
N PRO A 35 -2.09 -6.60 0.82
CA PRO A 35 -3.32 -5.98 1.29
C PRO A 35 -3.24 -4.45 1.30
N LEU A 36 -2.13 -3.89 1.78
CA LEU A 36 -1.91 -2.44 1.83
C LEU A 36 -1.91 -1.83 0.43
N LYS A 37 -1.22 -2.48 -0.52
CA LYS A 37 -1.21 -2.08 -1.93
C LYS A 37 -2.62 -2.07 -2.53
N ALA A 38 -3.43 -3.08 -2.24
CA ALA A 38 -4.79 -3.19 -2.76
C ALA A 38 -5.67 -1.99 -2.31
N VAL A 39 -5.48 -1.51 -1.08
CA VAL A 39 -6.11 -0.25 -0.64
C VAL A 39 -5.57 0.92 -1.45
N PHE A 40 -4.25 1.09 -1.52
CA PHE A 40 -3.61 2.26 -2.14
C PHE A 40 -3.97 2.41 -3.63
N ASP A 41 -4.02 1.31 -4.36
CA ASP A 41 -4.42 1.27 -5.78
C ASP A 41 -5.85 1.81 -5.97
N ASN A 42 -6.71 1.71 -4.96
CA ASN A 42 -8.11 2.15 -5.00
C ASN A 42 -8.35 3.55 -4.42
N LEU A 43 -7.35 4.16 -3.78
CA LEU A 43 -7.47 5.52 -3.22
C LEU A 43 -7.45 6.61 -4.30
N ALA A 44 -7.00 6.32 -5.53
CA ALA A 44 -6.83 7.29 -6.60
C ALA A 44 -5.95 8.51 -6.21
N ILE A 45 -4.93 8.27 -5.38
CA ILE A 45 -3.95 9.27 -4.92
C ILE A 45 -2.58 8.99 -5.55
N SER A 46 -1.82 10.03 -5.86
CA SER A 46 -0.46 9.87 -6.40
C SER A 46 0.51 9.31 -5.37
N VAL A 47 1.51 8.56 -5.84
CA VAL A 47 2.56 7.97 -4.99
C VAL A 47 3.30 9.04 -4.19
N ALA A 48 3.63 10.18 -4.79
CA ALA A 48 4.29 11.28 -4.11
C ALA A 48 3.52 11.76 -2.86
N VAL A 49 2.18 11.88 -2.98
CA VAL A 49 1.31 12.32 -1.88
C VAL A 49 1.21 11.22 -0.80
N MET A 50 1.06 9.96 -1.21
CA MET A 50 1.04 8.83 -0.27
C MET A 50 2.36 8.69 0.51
N HIS A 51 3.49 8.82 -0.19
CA HIS A 51 4.83 8.79 0.39
C HIS A 51 5.01 9.89 1.43
N ALA A 52 4.65 11.14 1.10
CA ALA A 52 4.72 12.27 2.04
C ALA A 52 3.81 12.08 3.27
N ALA A 53 2.60 11.54 3.08
CA ALA A 53 1.69 11.24 4.17
C ALA A 53 2.28 10.18 5.11
N ILE A 54 2.75 9.04 4.58
CA ILE A 54 3.32 7.93 5.38
C ILE A 54 4.48 8.38 6.26
N ILE A 55 5.36 9.24 5.75
CA ILE A 55 6.48 9.76 6.53
C ILE A 55 5.99 10.57 7.74
N THR A 56 4.90 11.33 7.58
CA THR A 56 4.41 12.29 8.58
C THR A 56 3.30 11.76 9.50
N THR A 57 2.76 10.58 9.23
CA THR A 57 1.68 9.96 10.04
C THR A 57 2.14 8.66 10.71
N ASN A 58 1.54 8.32 11.84
CA ASN A 58 1.90 7.15 12.65
C ASN A 58 0.74 6.16 12.85
N SER A 59 -0.40 6.37 12.18
CA SER A 59 -1.49 5.41 12.12
C SER A 59 -2.19 5.47 10.76
N TYR A 60 -2.86 4.39 10.40
CA TYR A 60 -3.64 4.20 9.19
C TYR A 60 -4.77 5.22 9.08
N GLN A 61 -5.47 5.50 10.18
CA GLN A 61 -6.53 6.52 10.17
C GLN A 61 -5.97 7.93 9.93
N LEU A 62 -4.85 8.29 10.56
CA LEU A 62 -4.19 9.58 10.33
C LEU A 62 -3.64 9.69 8.91
N PHE A 63 -3.05 8.60 8.39
CA PHE A 63 -2.61 8.49 7.01
C PHE A 63 -3.76 8.77 6.04
N LEU A 64 -4.88 8.04 6.16
CA LEU A 64 -6.05 8.23 5.30
C LEU A 64 -6.64 9.64 5.43
N GLY A 65 -6.72 10.17 6.66
CA GLY A 65 -7.16 11.55 6.91
C GLY A 65 -6.27 12.57 6.20
N LYS A 66 -4.94 12.36 6.19
CA LYS A 66 -3.99 13.22 5.47
C LYS A 66 -4.19 13.18 3.95
N LEU A 67 -4.67 12.05 3.43
CA LEU A 67 -5.03 11.88 2.01
C LEU A 67 -6.42 12.44 1.65
N GLY A 68 -7.16 12.98 2.63
CA GLY A 68 -8.51 13.50 2.43
C GLY A 68 -9.61 12.44 2.54
N TYR A 69 -9.30 11.24 3.02
CA TYR A 69 -10.28 10.18 3.25
C TYR A 69 -10.83 10.23 4.68
N ARG A 70 -12.15 10.11 4.84
CA ARG A 70 -12.79 9.91 6.15
C ARG A 70 -12.94 8.41 6.44
N VAL A 71 -12.38 7.95 7.56
CA VAL A 71 -12.57 6.56 8.00
C VAL A 71 -13.88 6.42 8.76
N VAL A 72 -14.70 5.45 8.36
CA VAL A 72 -15.95 5.06 9.04
C VAL A 72 -15.74 3.67 9.62
N VAL A 73 -15.75 3.58 10.95
CA VAL A 73 -15.57 2.32 11.67
C VAL A 73 -16.93 1.75 12.00
N VAL A 74 -17.19 0.51 11.57
CA VAL A 74 -18.42 -0.22 11.86
C VAL A 74 -18.09 -1.50 12.62
N PRO A 75 -19.02 -2.02 13.45
CA PRO A 75 -18.76 -3.22 14.24
C PRO A 75 -18.56 -4.47 13.38
N GLN A 76 -19.23 -4.53 12.21
CA GLN A 76 -19.21 -5.69 11.33
C GLN A 76 -19.51 -5.29 9.89
N ILE A 77 -18.97 -6.06 8.93
CA ILE A 77 -19.21 -5.91 7.49
C ILE A 77 -19.47 -7.31 6.92
N HIS A 78 -20.60 -7.47 6.25
CA HIS A 78 -20.92 -8.69 5.50
C HIS A 78 -20.40 -8.54 4.08
N GLU A 79 -19.38 -9.32 3.73
CA GLU A 79 -18.67 -9.20 2.45
C GLU A 79 -19.61 -9.34 1.23
N ASN A 80 -20.49 -10.35 1.24
CA ASN A 80 -21.41 -10.63 0.14
C ASN A 80 -22.35 -9.45 -0.16
N ASP A 81 -22.86 -8.79 0.89
CA ASP A 81 -23.73 -7.62 0.74
C ASP A 81 -22.97 -6.45 0.08
N CYS A 82 -21.66 -6.34 0.34
CA CYS A 82 -20.84 -5.27 -0.22
C CYS A 82 -20.64 -5.45 -1.73
N TYR A 83 -20.45 -6.68 -2.21
CA TYR A 83 -20.35 -6.92 -3.65
C TYR A 83 -21.64 -6.56 -4.41
N SER A 84 -22.82 -6.74 -3.80
CA SER A 84 -24.09 -6.32 -4.40
C SER A 84 -24.22 -4.80 -4.60
N ARG A 85 -23.42 -4.03 -3.86
CA ARG A 85 -23.38 -2.56 -3.87
C ARG A 85 -22.15 -2.00 -4.59
N LEU A 86 -21.38 -2.85 -5.27
CA LEU A 86 -20.21 -2.42 -6.04
C LEU A 86 -20.64 -1.54 -7.22
N GLY A 87 -19.90 -0.46 -7.45
CA GLY A 87 -20.10 0.49 -8.52
C GLY A 87 -20.77 1.80 -8.08
N PRO A 88 -20.80 2.83 -8.95
CA PRO A 88 -21.22 4.18 -8.58
C PRO A 88 -22.63 4.28 -7.99
N LYS A 89 -23.56 3.43 -8.46
CA LYS A 89 -24.95 3.41 -7.96
C LYS A 89 -25.07 2.88 -6.53
N GLY A 90 -24.23 1.91 -6.14
CA GLY A 90 -24.24 1.34 -4.80
C GLY A 90 -23.30 2.03 -3.81
N GLY A 91 -22.45 2.95 -4.32
CA GLY A 91 -21.57 3.82 -3.55
C GLY A 91 -20.21 3.22 -3.21
N ILE A 92 -19.99 1.93 -3.49
CA ILE A 92 -18.74 1.23 -3.20
C ILE A 92 -17.87 1.18 -4.46
N ARG A 93 -16.64 1.68 -4.37
CA ARG A 93 -15.64 1.61 -5.44
C ARG A 93 -14.90 0.29 -5.42
N ALA A 94 -14.53 -0.19 -4.23
CA ALA A 94 -13.79 -1.43 -4.05
C ALA A 94 -14.17 -2.13 -2.75
N VAL A 95 -14.23 -3.46 -2.80
CA VAL A 95 -14.35 -4.35 -1.65
C VAL A 95 -13.02 -5.10 -1.52
N LEU A 96 -12.37 -4.95 -0.37
CA LEU A 96 -11.00 -5.42 -0.14
C LEU A 96 -10.98 -6.33 1.11
N PRO A 97 -11.34 -7.62 0.96
CA PRO A 97 -11.28 -8.58 2.05
C PRO A 97 -9.85 -9.09 2.28
N ILE A 98 -9.54 -9.34 3.54
CA ILE A 98 -8.38 -10.11 3.97
C ILE A 98 -8.92 -11.29 4.77
N HIS A 99 -8.64 -12.49 4.28
CA HIS A 99 -8.98 -13.71 4.98
C HIS A 99 -7.79 -14.14 5.83
N ASP A 100 -7.95 -14.09 7.14
CA ASP A 100 -6.99 -14.66 8.07
C ASP A 100 -7.35 -16.14 8.27
N THR A 101 -6.54 -17.01 7.65
CA THR A 101 -6.71 -18.46 7.74
C THR A 101 -6.38 -19.02 9.11
N ALA A 102 -5.59 -18.31 9.93
CA ALA A 102 -5.24 -18.76 11.27
C ALA A 102 -6.41 -18.58 12.25
N THR A 103 -7.14 -17.47 12.11
CA THR A 103 -8.28 -17.15 12.99
C THR A 103 -9.65 -17.42 12.36
N TYR A 104 -9.69 -17.88 11.09
CA TYR A 104 -10.90 -18.02 10.28
C TYR A 104 -11.74 -16.72 10.24
N SER A 105 -11.09 -15.57 10.35
CA SER A 105 -11.76 -14.26 10.34
C SER A 105 -11.56 -13.56 8.99
N THR A 106 -12.52 -12.71 8.63
CA THR A 106 -12.42 -11.86 7.43
C THR A 106 -12.46 -10.40 7.84
N MET A 107 -11.40 -9.68 7.49
CA MET A 107 -11.27 -8.24 7.68
C MET A 107 -11.61 -7.56 6.37
N VAL A 108 -12.63 -6.70 6.35
CA VAL A 108 -13.12 -6.07 5.12
C VAL A 108 -12.87 -4.58 5.16
N THR A 109 -12.26 -4.05 4.10
CA THR A 109 -12.16 -2.63 3.84
C THR A 109 -12.94 -2.27 2.58
N LEU A 110 -13.78 -1.25 2.67
CA LEU A 110 -14.53 -0.70 1.56
C LEU A 110 -13.98 0.68 1.23
N VAL A 111 -13.60 0.89 -0.03
CA VAL A 111 -13.32 2.23 -0.54
C VAL A 111 -14.59 2.72 -1.23
N ASN A 112 -15.09 3.88 -0.81
CA ASN A 112 -16.34 4.44 -1.34
C ASN A 112 -16.06 5.56 -2.36
N TYR A 113 -17.08 5.93 -3.13
CA TYR A 113 -16.97 7.01 -4.11
C TYR A 113 -16.92 8.42 -3.47
N ASP A 114 -17.41 8.58 -2.25
CA ASP A 114 -17.54 9.85 -1.52
C ASP A 114 -16.30 10.20 -0.67
N SER A 115 -15.14 9.65 -1.02
CA SER A 115 -13.89 9.77 -0.25
C SER A 115 -14.01 9.28 1.19
N THR A 116 -14.88 8.30 1.44
CA THR A 116 -14.90 7.56 2.70
C THR A 116 -14.29 6.17 2.56
N LEU A 117 -13.70 5.67 3.64
CA LEU A 117 -13.25 4.30 3.76
C LEU A 117 -14.00 3.64 4.92
N THR A 118 -14.81 2.64 4.64
CA THR A 118 -15.59 1.92 5.67
C THR A 118 -14.88 0.63 6.04
N THR A 119 -14.67 0.39 7.33
CA THR A 119 -13.87 -0.74 7.79
C THR A 119 -14.24 -1.14 9.22
N THR A 120 -13.62 -2.20 9.75
CA THR A 120 -13.80 -2.66 11.14
C THR A 120 -12.60 -2.28 12.01
N ALA A 121 -12.75 -2.32 13.33
CA ALA A 121 -11.66 -2.07 14.27
C ALA A 121 -10.46 -3.01 14.03
N ASN A 122 -10.72 -4.31 13.89
CA ASN A 122 -9.66 -5.30 13.61
C ASN A 122 -8.89 -5.01 12.32
N SER A 123 -9.60 -4.51 11.29
CA SER A 123 -8.95 -4.11 10.03
C SER A 123 -8.04 -2.90 10.25
N ILE A 124 -8.45 -1.92 11.06
CA ILE A 124 -7.61 -0.77 11.40
C ILE A 124 -6.34 -1.24 12.10
N ASP A 125 -6.47 -2.10 13.12
CA ASP A 125 -5.32 -2.63 13.84
C ASP A 125 -4.36 -3.37 12.89
N PHE A 126 -4.90 -4.20 12.00
CA PHE A 126 -4.11 -4.88 10.97
C PHE A 126 -3.35 -3.89 10.07
N TYR A 127 -4.02 -2.85 9.56
CA TYR A 127 -3.40 -1.87 8.68
C TYR A 127 -2.43 -0.93 9.42
N ASP A 128 -2.62 -0.68 10.71
CA ASP A 128 -1.65 0.04 11.55
C ASP A 128 -0.32 -0.70 11.61
N HIS A 129 -0.35 -2.02 11.86
CA HIS A 129 0.85 -2.86 11.86
C HIS A 129 1.50 -2.91 10.47
N GLN A 130 0.72 -3.13 9.41
CA GLN A 130 1.21 -3.11 8.03
C GLN A 130 1.88 -1.79 7.66
N LEU A 131 1.30 -0.65 8.07
CA LEU A 131 1.85 0.66 7.78
C LEU A 131 3.14 0.91 8.56
N ALA A 132 3.21 0.45 9.81
CA ALA A 132 4.41 0.54 10.64
C ALA A 132 5.57 -0.26 10.01
N ASP A 133 5.33 -1.51 9.63
CA ASP A 133 6.33 -2.37 8.97
C ASP A 133 6.77 -1.78 7.62
N PHE A 134 5.80 -1.30 6.83
CA PHE A 134 6.09 -0.62 5.57
C PHE A 134 6.99 0.61 5.79
N LYS A 135 6.69 1.42 6.80
CA LYS A 135 7.47 2.62 7.17
C LYS A 135 8.88 2.27 7.62
N VAL A 136 9.06 1.20 8.40
CA VAL A 136 10.39 0.69 8.80
C VAL A 136 11.20 0.31 7.57
N GLN A 137 10.60 -0.44 6.63
CA GLN A 137 11.29 -0.81 5.39
C GLN A 137 11.56 0.39 4.49
N LEU A 138 10.69 1.40 4.48
CA LEU A 138 10.88 2.62 3.73
C LEU A 138 12.05 3.44 4.26
N MET A 139 12.21 3.51 5.59
CA MET A 139 13.23 4.32 6.28
C MET A 139 14.57 3.61 6.48
N SER A 140 14.62 2.28 6.45
CA SER A 140 15.88 1.54 6.55
C SER A 140 16.79 1.90 5.39
N ARG A 141 18.05 2.29 5.62
CA ARG A 141 18.96 2.53 4.49
C ARG A 141 19.17 1.22 3.74
N SER A 142 19.11 1.26 2.41
CA SER A 142 19.57 0.14 1.57
C SER A 142 21.03 -0.12 1.92
N GLY A 143 21.32 -1.22 2.61
CA GLY A 143 22.67 -1.54 3.07
C GLY A 143 22.69 -2.52 4.24
N ASN A 144 22.16 -3.73 4.06
CA ASN A 144 22.71 -4.90 4.73
C ASN A 144 22.48 -6.11 3.84
N ALA A 145 23.45 -6.37 2.96
CA ALA A 145 23.68 -7.72 2.48
C ALA A 145 24.24 -8.50 3.67
N GLY A 146 23.45 -9.43 4.20
CA GLY A 146 23.94 -10.54 5.00
C GLY A 146 24.19 -11.73 4.08
#